data_AF-A0A1B9LCY0-F1
#
_entry.id   AF-A0A1B9LCY0-F1
#
_cell.length_a   1.000
_cell.length_b   1.000
_cell.length_c   1.000
_cell.angle_alpha   90.00
_cell.angle_beta   90.00
_cell.angle_gamma   90.00
#
_symmetry.space_group_name_H-M   'P 1'
#
loop_
_entity.id
_entity.type
_entity.pdbx_description
1 polymer ?
#
loop_
_entity_poly.entity_id
_entity_poly.type
_entity_poly.pdbx_seq_one_letter_code
_entity_poly.pdbx_strand_id
1 'polypeptide(L)'
;MKISLLLNQYEQLSLVTEKMLQMARNEQWDSLLDWQAKYQQLSDDLMGYGDINAIEQLTQPQQEMILIAIKNILNCQQQLSQLINAQHTKLGQLIGEQVIQRSQIQDYHQVASLI
;
A
#
# COMPACT_ATOMS: atom_id res chain seq x y z
N MET A 1 30.24 -7.89 -1.05
CA MET A 1 29.03 -8.62 -1.46
C MET A 1 27.76 -8.21 -0.69
N LYS A 2 27.83 -7.85 0.61
CA LYS A 2 26.67 -7.39 1.40
C LYS A 2 26.15 -5.98 1.04
N ILE A 3 27.05 -5.05 0.70
CA ILE A 3 26.72 -3.64 0.41
C ILE A 3 25.86 -3.46 -0.86
N SER A 4 26.24 -4.12 -1.96
CA SER A 4 25.49 -4.05 -3.22
C SER A 4 24.09 -4.66 -3.09
N LEU A 5 23.92 -5.62 -2.18
CA LEU A 5 22.63 -6.26 -1.92
C LEU A 5 21.69 -5.32 -1.15
N LEU A 6 22.21 -4.63 -0.13
CA LEU A 6 21.43 -3.65 0.66
C LEU A 6 20.90 -2.50 -0.21
N LEU A 7 21.78 -1.91 -1.04
CA LEU A 7 21.38 -0.84 -1.96
C LEU A 7 20.27 -1.31 -2.91
N ASN A 8 20.48 -2.47 -3.54
CA ASN A 8 19.50 -3.06 -4.44
C ASN A 8 18.15 -3.35 -3.75
N GLN A 9 18.15 -3.78 -2.48
CA GLN A 9 16.90 -3.99 -1.75
C GLN A 9 16.14 -2.69 -1.47
N TYR A 10 16.84 -1.61 -1.08
CA TYR A 10 16.21 -0.30 -0.92
C TYR A 10 15.66 0.24 -2.23
N GLU A 11 16.39 0.09 -3.34
CA GLU A 11 15.91 0.46 -4.67
C GLU A 11 14.67 -0.35 -5.07
N GLN A 12 14.70 -1.67 -4.87
CA GLN A 12 13.56 -2.54 -5.18
C GLN A 12 12.34 -2.22 -4.33
N LEU A 13 12.50 -1.99 -3.03
CA LEU A 13 11.39 -1.60 -2.16
C LEU A 13 10.82 -0.24 -2.58
N SER A 14 11.67 0.72 -2.91
CA SER A 14 11.25 2.03 -3.44
C SER A 14 10.40 1.89 -4.71
N LEU A 15 10.86 1.10 -5.68
CA LEU A 15 10.13 0.84 -6.93
C LEU A 15 8.80 0.11 -6.70
N VAL A 16 8.77 -0.88 -5.80
CA VAL A 16 7.53 -1.60 -5.46
C VAL A 16 6.53 -0.66 -4.80
N THR A 17 6.98 0.17 -3.86
CA THR A 17 6.11 1.12 -3.15
C THR A 17 5.53 2.17 -4.10
N GLU A 18 6.33 2.66 -5.05
CA GLU A 18 5.87 3.59 -6.09
C GLU A 18 4.83 2.93 -7.01
N LYS A 19 5.06 1.68 -7.42
CA LYS A 19 4.10 0.93 -8.25
C LYS A 19 2.78 0.72 -7.52
N MET A 20 2.81 0.35 -6.24
CA MET A 20 1.60 0.23 -5.41
C MET A 20 0.87 1.57 -5.31
N LEU A 21 1.58 2.69 -5.14
CA LEU A 21 0.98 4.02 -5.14
C LEU A 21 0.28 4.35 -6.46
N GLN A 22 0.90 4.01 -7.61
CA GLN A 22 0.28 4.19 -8.92
C GLN A 22 -1.01 3.36 -9.06
N MET A 23 -0.99 2.11 -8.60
CA MET A 23 -2.19 1.24 -8.58
C MET A 23 -3.30 1.85 -7.73
N ALA A 24 -3.00 2.33 -6.52
CA ALA A 24 -3.99 2.99 -5.65
C ALA A 24 -4.60 4.23 -6.30
N ARG A 25 -3.76 5.08 -6.93
CA ARG A 25 -4.23 6.28 -7.64
C ARG A 25 -5.15 5.96 -8.82
N ASN A 26 -4.94 4.82 -9.45
CA ASN A 26 -5.75 4.33 -10.55
C ASN A 26 -6.93 3.44 -10.09
N GLU A 27 -7.21 3.39 -8.78
CA GLU A 27 -8.23 2.53 -8.16
C GLU A 27 -8.08 1.03 -8.49
N GLN A 28 -6.86 0.58 -8.83
CA GLN A 28 -6.56 -0.82 -9.15
C GLN A 28 -6.29 -1.62 -7.86
N TRP A 29 -7.29 -1.69 -6.99
CA TRP A 29 -7.15 -2.24 -5.63
C TRP A 29 -6.79 -3.71 -5.60
N ASP A 30 -7.38 -4.54 -6.48
CA ASP A 30 -7.05 -5.97 -6.56
C ASP A 30 -5.59 -6.18 -6.95
N SER A 31 -5.13 -5.47 -7.99
CA SER A 31 -3.73 -5.47 -8.40
C SER A 31 -2.81 -4.96 -7.29
N LEU A 32 -3.23 -3.98 -6.49
CA LEU A 32 -2.44 -3.50 -5.36
C LEU A 32 -2.26 -4.61 -4.30
N LEU A 33 -3.31 -5.37 -4.01
CA LEU A 33 -3.27 -6.47 -3.05
C LEU A 33 -2.35 -7.60 -3.50
N ASP A 34 -2.30 -7.90 -4.81
CA ASP A 34 -1.36 -8.88 -5.36
C ASP A 34 0.12 -8.54 -5.07
N TRP A 35 0.44 -7.25 -4.92
CA TRP A 35 1.80 -6.77 -4.63
C TRP A 35 2.11 -6.69 -3.14
N GLN A 36 1.12 -6.83 -2.26
CA GLN A 36 1.29 -6.73 -0.82
C GLN A 36 2.30 -7.77 -0.29
N ALA A 37 2.21 -9.02 -0.74
CA ALA A 37 3.13 -10.08 -0.31
C ALA A 37 4.59 -9.76 -0.68
N LYS A 38 4.81 -9.22 -1.89
CA LYS A 38 6.15 -8.83 -2.35
C LYS A 38 6.69 -7.64 -1.56
N TYR A 39 5.86 -6.63 -1.31
CA TYR A 39 6.22 -5.49 -0.49
C TYR A 39 6.60 -5.91 0.94
N GLN A 40 5.81 -6.81 1.54
CA GLN A 40 6.05 -7.35 2.87
C GLN A 40 7.38 -8.10 2.91
N GLN A 41 7.62 -9.01 1.96
CA GLN A 41 8.87 -9.76 1.87
C GLN A 41 10.09 -8.82 1.79
N LEU A 42 10.06 -7.82 0.91
CA LEU A 42 11.19 -6.88 0.76
C LEU A 42 11.43 -6.04 2.02
N SER A 43 10.36 -5.69 2.72
CA SER A 43 10.43 -4.95 3.99
C SER A 43 11.03 -5.81 5.10
N ASP A 44 10.59 -7.07 5.20
CA ASP A 44 11.10 -8.05 6.18
C ASP A 44 12.57 -8.39 5.91
N ASP A 45 12.93 -8.58 4.64
CA ASP A 45 14.30 -8.79 4.22
C ASP A 45 15.18 -7.63 4.71
N LEU A 46 14.78 -6.37 4.46
CA LEU A 46 15.51 -5.18 4.89
C LEU A 46 15.63 -5.06 6.42
N MET A 47 14.58 -5.41 7.18
CA MET A 47 14.65 -5.47 8.65
C MET A 47 15.65 -6.54 9.12
N GLY A 48 15.76 -7.66 8.40
CA GLY A 48 16.75 -8.72 8.64
C GLY A 48 18.20 -8.29 8.39
N TYR A 49 18.45 -7.29 7.53
CA TYR A 49 19.77 -6.66 7.35
C TYR A 49 20.11 -5.64 8.43
N GLY A 50 19.33 -5.59 9.52
CA GLY A 50 19.36 -4.64 10.64
C GLY A 50 20.68 -4.55 11.41
N ASP A 51 21.74 -4.16 10.72
CA ASP A 51 22.97 -3.66 11.29
C ASP A 51 23.19 -2.30 10.65
N ILE A 52 22.81 -1.23 11.35
CA ILE A 52 23.08 0.17 10.97
C ILE A 52 24.58 0.36 10.65
N ASN A 53 25.43 -0.47 11.28
CA ASN A 53 26.86 -0.60 11.01
C ASN A 53 27.19 -0.95 9.54
N ALA A 54 26.30 -1.62 8.82
CA ALA A 54 26.47 -1.92 7.39
C ALA A 54 26.29 -0.66 6.50
N ILE A 55 25.54 0.34 6.97
CA ILE A 55 25.36 1.63 6.29
C ILE A 55 26.59 2.51 6.52
N GLU A 56 27.21 2.45 7.71
CA GLU A 56 28.44 3.20 8.02
C GLU A 56 29.64 2.74 7.18
N GLN A 57 29.64 1.49 6.71
CA GLN A 57 30.67 0.96 5.80
C GLN A 57 30.46 1.35 4.33
N LEU A 58 29.38 2.06 4.00
CA LEU A 58 29.09 2.52 2.65
C LEU A 58 29.89 3.76 2.27
N THR A 59 30.14 3.93 0.98
CA THR A 59 30.65 5.20 0.47
C THR A 59 29.55 6.26 0.54
N GLN A 60 29.94 7.55 0.60
CA GLN A 60 28.97 8.65 0.63
C GLN A 60 27.93 8.58 -0.51
N PRO A 61 28.28 8.30 -1.77
CA PRO A 61 27.27 8.15 -2.84
C PRO A 61 26.26 7.03 -2.59
N GLN A 62 26.69 5.92 -1.98
CA GLN A 62 25.79 4.79 -1.67
C GLN A 62 24.83 5.14 -0.54
N GLN A 63 25.29 5.87 0.47
CA GLN A 63 24.44 6.38 1.55
C GLN A 63 23.40 7.36 1.02
N GLU A 64 23.80 8.27 0.11
CA GLU A 64 22.88 9.21 -0.52
C GLU A 64 21.80 8.49 -1.34
N MET A 65 22.14 7.45 -2.09
CA MET A 65 21.16 6.64 -2.82
C MET A 65 20.15 5.95 -1.90
N ILE A 66 20.62 5.33 -0.81
CA ILE A 66 19.73 4.71 0.19
C ILE A 66 18.82 5.77 0.82
N LEU A 67 19.34 6.95 1.15
CA LEU A 67 18.55 8.05 1.71
C LEU A 67 17.45 8.51 0.76
N ILE A 68 17.75 8.63 -0.54
CA ILE A 68 16.76 8.96 -1.57
C ILE A 68 15.68 7.89 -1.63
N ALA A 69 16.06 6.61 -1.64
CA ALA A 69 15.11 5.49 -1.65
C ALA A 69 14.21 5.50 -0.41
N ILE A 70 14.77 5.69 0.80
CA ILE A 70 14.01 5.79 2.05
C ILE A 70 13.00 6.94 1.99
N LYS A 71 13.43 8.14 1.55
CA LYS A 71 12.54 9.29 1.41
C LYS A 71 11.39 9.00 0.45
N ASN A 72 11.67 8.33 -0.66
CA ASN A 72 10.64 7.95 -1.62
C ASN A 72 9.64 6.94 -1.03
N ILE A 73 10.14 5.90 -0.35
CA ILE A 73 9.31 4.89 0.33
C ILE A 73 8.37 5.56 1.32
N LEU A 74 8.89 6.41 2.22
CA LEU A 74 8.08 7.10 3.24
C LEU A 74 7.01 8.00 2.62
N ASN A 75 7.38 8.79 1.61
CA ASN A 75 6.44 9.66 0.90
C ASN A 75 5.33 8.84 0.20
N CYS A 76 5.69 7.73 -0.44
CA CYS A 76 4.72 6.86 -1.09
C CYS A 76 3.79 6.18 -0.09
N GLN A 77 4.31 5.68 1.03
CA GLN A 77 3.53 5.07 2.11
C GLN A 77 2.52 6.06 2.72
N GLN A 78 2.93 7.30 2.96
CA GLN A 78 2.03 8.34 3.48
C GLN A 78 0.84 8.56 2.54
N GLN A 79 1.09 8.68 1.25
CA GLN A 79 0.04 8.88 0.25
C GLN A 79 -0.84 7.63 0.08
N LEU A 80 -0.24 6.44 0.08
CA LEU A 80 -0.97 5.18 0.04
C LEU A 80 -1.94 5.06 1.20
N SER A 81 -1.51 5.39 2.42
CA SER A 81 -2.36 5.38 3.61
C SER A 81 -3.57 6.30 3.46
N GLN A 82 -3.37 7.52 2.95
CA GLN A 82 -4.46 8.46 2.70
C GLN A 82 -5.47 7.90 1.68
N LEU A 83 -4.99 7.32 0.58
CA LEU A 83 -5.84 6.74 -0.47
C LEU A 83 -6.62 5.52 0.05
N ILE A 84 -5.97 4.61 0.78
CA ILE A 84 -6.59 3.43 1.38
C ILE A 84 -7.69 3.84 2.37
N ASN A 85 -7.42 4.84 3.23
CA ASN A 85 -8.41 5.33 4.19
C ASN A 85 -9.62 5.97 3.49
N ALA A 86 -9.39 6.75 2.43
CA ALA A 86 -10.47 7.31 1.61
C ALA A 86 -11.30 6.20 0.95
N GLN A 87 -10.65 5.16 0.41
CA GLN A 87 -11.34 4.03 -0.20
C GLN A 87 -12.17 3.24 0.82
N HIS A 88 -11.63 2.97 2.02
CA HIS A 88 -12.40 2.33 3.09
C HIS A 88 -13.64 3.14 3.48
N THR A 89 -13.50 4.48 3.54
CA THR A 89 -14.64 5.37 3.83
C THR A 89 -15.71 5.27 2.74
N LYS A 90 -15.31 5.31 1.47
CA LYS A 90 -16.21 5.15 0.31
C LYS A 90 -16.94 3.81 0.33
N LEU A 91 -16.22 2.71 0.58
CA LEU A 91 -16.80 1.38 0.67
C LEU A 91 -17.80 1.28 1.84
N GLY A 92 -17.47 1.86 2.99
CA GLY A 92 -18.38 1.90 4.14
C GLY A 92 -19.71 2.61 3.84
N GLN A 93 -19.65 3.73 3.12
CA GLN A 93 -20.85 4.45 2.68
C GLN A 93 -21.70 3.60 1.72
N LEU A 94 -21.08 3.01 0.70
CA LEU A 94 -21.76 2.17 -0.29
C LEU A 94 -22.46 0.96 0.35
N ILE A 95 -21.81 0.31 1.33
CA ILE A 95 -22.42 -0.78 2.09
C ILE A 95 -23.64 -0.29 2.85
N GLY A 96 -23.54 0.87 3.53
CA GLY A 96 -24.67 1.48 4.24
C GLY A 96 -25.86 1.79 3.32
N GLU A 97 -25.59 2.41 2.16
CA GLU A 97 -26.60 2.68 1.14
C GLU A 97 -27.27 1.40 0.62
N GLN A 98 -26.50 0.34 0.38
CA GLN A 98 -27.04 -0.94 -0.07
C GLN A 98 -27.97 -1.58 0.97
N VAL A 99 -27.65 -1.47 2.26
CA VAL A 99 -28.51 -1.96 3.35
C VAL A 99 -29.84 -1.20 3.37
N ILE A 100 -29.80 0.13 3.24
CA ILE A 100 -31.01 0.97 3.18
C ILE A 100 -31.87 0.58 1.97
N GLN A 101 -31.26 0.45 0.80
CA GLN A 101 -31.98 0.05 -0.42
C GLN A 101 -32.66 -1.32 -0.27
N ARG A 102 -31.98 -2.31 0.34
CA ARG A 102 -32.59 -3.63 0.60
C ARG A 102 -33.79 -3.54 1.53
N SER A 103 -33.70 -2.73 2.58
CA SER A 103 -34.84 -2.50 3.49
C SER A 103 -36.03 -1.90 2.75
N GLN A 104 -35.80 -0.86 1.93
CA GLN A 104 -36.86 -0.23 1.15
C GLN A 104 -37.50 -1.19 0.15
N ILE A 105 -36.70 -2.01 -0.53
CA ILE A 105 -37.21 -3.04 -1.46
C ILE A 105 -38.07 -4.06 -0.71
N GLN A 106 -37.65 -4.49 0.48
CA GLN A 106 -38.43 -5.41 1.31
C GLN A 106 -39.76 -4.79 1.73
N ASP A 107 -39.76 -3.52 2.15
CA ASP A 107 -40.98 -2.79 2.51
C ASP A 107 -41.94 -2.69 1.30
N TYR A 108 -41.43 -2.40 0.10
CA TYR A 108 -42.24 -2.38 -1.11
C TYR A 108 -42.84 -3.74 -1.45
N HIS A 109 -42.08 -4.83 -1.31
CA HIS A 109 -42.61 -6.18 -1.50
C HIS A 109 -43.70 -6.51 -0.48
N GLN A 110 -43.53 -6.11 0.78
CA GLN A 110 -44.53 -6.32 1.82
C GLN A 110 -45.83 -5.56 1.50
N VAL A 111 -45.75 -4.30 1.09
CA VAL A 111 -46.94 -3.53 0.68
C VAL A 111 -47.61 -4.16 -0.54
N ALA A 112 -46.85 -4.56 -1.56
CA ALA A 112 -47.38 -5.19 -2.76
C ALA A 112 -48.11 -6.52 -2.45
N SER A 113 -47.70 -7.26 -1.42
CA SER A 113 -48.34 -8.51 -1.01
C SER A 113 -49.69 -8.33 -0.30
N LEU A 114 -50.04 -7.09 0.09
CA LEU A 114 -51.29 -6.74 0.76
C LEU A 114 -52.37 -6.23 -0.20
N ILE A 115 -52.04 -6.07 -1.49
CA ILE A 115 -52.93 -5.59 -2.57
C ILE A 115 -53.25 -6.78 -3.48
#